data_AF-A0A7K4CTX1-F1
#
_entry.id   AF-A0A7K4CTX1-F1
#
_cell.length_a   1.000
_cell.length_b   1.000
_cell.length_c   1.000
_cell.angle_alpha   90.00
_cell.angle_beta   90.00
_cell.angle_gamma   90.00
#
_symmetry.space_group_name_H-M   'P 1'
#
loop_
_entity.id
_entity.type
_entity.pdbx_description
1 polymer ?
#
loop_
_entity_poly.entity_id
_entity_poly.type
_entity_poly.pdbx_seq_one_letter_code
_entity_poly.pdbx_strand_id
1 'polypeptide(L)'
;MPKVRGKYIDELLEELEMLKSSKESASKLKNTIDKIGNLADKKAIPALRPFLDHETDYVRAAAVYALEKIHDDKELPGLLLRKMKEEKSQIVITAIIESLGELDDPSAIPVLEKIRDDPKEDDRTKITAIFAIDRLTRGSKSALEQLVEYLIDAKNPNTRVEAAKALGKLGDPRAIKYLIEALDDEKVFVRKFVIKALVSFGDKQVIEPIIKAFTDEAVFIDREFIKVLWTFPDYNGKELWQIIETCNQEKLCKLKEGGSLQVSTPGTGQDPPSTIKADYAYEAGMDDDTGVVPGTPKEKPPNTRDASPAMMKPQEVDDSALQQSKTLAKQENVPLAAGAPDPDGRPGAGKMAEAEMASPGVQEADATFKQFSDFFNKGEKHYRKKQYYDAVINFKKAIEIKHDAWQGWYNLALVFYDIDEKEKSIECFKNALRYKPNEVDAMLNLSSLHDELGNYQLAIRYLISALNQSRFLPDAWLLLGKLFLKTRAEEFAYFCFNQVLQVSHDKRERAEARVNNERIMKTRPQIEGKDPRKEKLPGTGEDKPKLDVPGK
;
A
#
# COMPACT_ATOMS: atom_id res chain seq x y z
N MET A 1 -31.94 -24.00 -2.67
CA MET A 1 -30.49 -24.15 -2.93
C MET A 1 -29.95 -25.59 -2.80
N PRO A 2 -30.32 -26.44 -1.80
CA PRO A 2 -29.64 -27.72 -1.57
C PRO A 2 -29.46 -28.64 -2.79
N LYS A 3 -30.48 -28.77 -3.65
CA LYS A 3 -30.45 -29.63 -4.85
C LYS A 3 -29.29 -29.32 -5.83
N VAL A 4 -28.74 -28.11 -5.82
CA VAL A 4 -27.62 -27.73 -6.71
C VAL A 4 -26.28 -28.23 -6.15
N ARG A 5 -26.06 -28.14 -4.83
CA ARG A 5 -24.86 -28.71 -4.18
C ARG A 5 -24.82 -30.24 -4.32
N GLY A 6 -25.97 -30.90 -4.16
CA GLY A 6 -26.07 -32.36 -4.29
C GLY A 6 -25.57 -32.87 -5.65
N LYS A 7 -26.08 -32.32 -6.76
CA LYS A 7 -25.63 -32.75 -8.11
C LYS A 7 -24.15 -32.46 -8.34
N TYR A 8 -23.65 -31.32 -7.84
CA TYR A 8 -22.26 -30.93 -8.02
C TYR A 8 -21.26 -31.80 -7.25
N ILE A 9 -21.62 -32.34 -6.08
CA ILE A 9 -20.76 -33.34 -5.42
C ILE A 9 -20.83 -34.70 -6.09
N ASP A 10 -22.00 -35.12 -6.59
CA ASP A 10 -22.13 -36.37 -7.33
C ASP A 10 -21.24 -36.36 -8.60
N GLU A 11 -21.21 -35.24 -9.35
CA GLU A 11 -20.29 -34.99 -10.48
C GLU A 11 -18.81 -35.05 -10.08
N LEU A 12 -18.42 -34.50 -8.91
CA LEU A 12 -17.03 -34.53 -8.45
C LEU A 12 -16.59 -35.91 -7.93
N LEU A 13 -17.52 -36.72 -7.43
CA LEU A 13 -17.25 -38.11 -7.03
C LEU A 13 -17.06 -39.00 -8.27
N GLU A 14 -17.80 -38.75 -9.35
CA GLU A 14 -17.53 -39.34 -10.67
C GLU A 14 -16.16 -38.90 -11.22
N GLU A 15 -15.80 -37.60 -11.13
CA GLU A 15 -14.45 -37.11 -11.49
C GLU A 15 -13.36 -37.83 -10.67
N LEU A 16 -13.55 -37.99 -9.36
CA LEU A 16 -12.58 -38.62 -8.46
C LEU A 16 -12.35 -40.10 -8.78
N GLU A 17 -13.42 -40.89 -8.98
CA GLU A 17 -13.31 -42.32 -9.29
C GLU A 17 -12.73 -42.56 -10.71
N MET A 18 -13.03 -41.67 -11.67
CA MET A 18 -12.38 -41.70 -12.99
C MET A 18 -10.88 -41.40 -12.89
N LEU A 19 -10.48 -40.36 -12.15
CA LEU A 19 -9.08 -39.98 -11.98
C LEU A 19 -8.27 -41.05 -11.22
N LYS A 20 -8.89 -41.75 -10.26
CA LYS A 20 -8.31 -42.88 -9.51
C LYS A 20 -7.91 -44.06 -10.42
N SER A 21 -8.55 -44.22 -11.57
CA SER A 21 -8.16 -45.22 -12.59
C SER A 21 -6.95 -44.79 -13.43
N SER A 22 -6.59 -43.50 -13.41
CA SER A 22 -5.52 -42.91 -14.24
C SER A 22 -4.23 -42.72 -13.44
N LYS A 23 -3.17 -43.46 -13.83
CA LYS A 23 -1.85 -43.45 -13.16
C LYS A 23 -1.11 -42.09 -13.19
N GLU A 24 -1.63 -41.08 -13.87
CA GLU A 24 -0.83 -39.93 -14.32
C GLU A 24 -1.41 -38.57 -13.89
N SER A 25 -2.10 -38.50 -12.74
CA SER A 25 -2.72 -37.24 -12.31
C SER A 25 -2.88 -36.99 -10.81
N ALA A 26 -1.89 -37.36 -9.99
CA ALA A 26 -1.86 -37.04 -8.56
C ALA A 26 -2.17 -35.55 -8.23
N SER A 27 -1.73 -34.60 -9.08
CA SER A 27 -2.09 -33.18 -8.96
C SER A 27 -3.59 -32.89 -9.22
N LYS A 28 -4.22 -33.56 -10.20
CA LYS A 28 -5.69 -33.44 -10.43
C LYS A 28 -6.47 -34.11 -9.30
N LEU A 29 -6.05 -35.28 -8.86
CA LEU A 29 -6.61 -35.97 -7.68
C LEU A 29 -6.59 -35.05 -6.46
N LYS A 30 -5.44 -34.47 -6.13
CA LYS A 30 -5.27 -33.49 -5.04
C LYS A 30 -6.25 -32.32 -5.19
N ASN A 31 -6.34 -31.71 -6.37
CA ASN A 31 -7.25 -30.59 -6.61
C ASN A 31 -8.74 -30.98 -6.51
N THR A 32 -9.12 -32.19 -6.93
CA THR A 32 -10.51 -32.67 -6.84
C THR A 32 -10.87 -33.09 -5.41
N ILE A 33 -9.93 -33.64 -4.64
CA ILE A 33 -10.05 -33.85 -3.19
C ILE A 33 -10.25 -32.51 -2.47
N ASP A 34 -9.46 -31.48 -2.79
CA ASP A 34 -9.63 -30.12 -2.24
C ASP A 34 -11.04 -29.55 -2.53
N LYS A 35 -11.53 -29.67 -3.79
CA LYS A 35 -12.89 -29.24 -4.17
C LYS A 35 -13.95 -29.93 -3.29
N ILE A 36 -13.84 -31.25 -3.13
CA ILE A 36 -14.80 -32.08 -2.40
C ILE A 36 -14.80 -31.73 -0.91
N GLY A 37 -13.62 -31.61 -0.28
CA GLY A 37 -13.50 -31.18 1.11
C GLY A 37 -14.12 -29.80 1.36
N ASN A 38 -13.95 -28.86 0.42
CA ASN A 38 -14.55 -27.53 0.48
C ASN A 38 -16.08 -27.51 0.31
N LEU A 39 -16.73 -28.62 -0.10
CA LEU A 39 -18.19 -28.74 -0.10
C LEU A 39 -18.76 -29.19 1.25
N ALA A 40 -17.93 -29.79 2.11
CA ALA A 40 -18.28 -30.29 3.44
C ALA A 40 -19.53 -31.20 3.48
N ASP A 41 -19.74 -32.02 2.45
CA ASP A 41 -20.83 -33.00 2.38
C ASP A 41 -20.30 -34.42 2.64
N LYS A 42 -20.80 -35.01 3.73
CA LYS A 42 -20.43 -36.33 4.25
C LYS A 42 -20.63 -37.50 3.29
N LYS A 43 -21.40 -37.35 2.20
CA LYS A 43 -21.42 -38.30 1.08
C LYS A 43 -20.00 -38.70 0.63
N ALA A 44 -19.04 -37.79 0.72
CA ALA A 44 -17.67 -38.01 0.26
C ALA A 44 -16.79 -38.87 1.18
N ILE A 45 -17.12 -39.04 2.46
CA ILE A 45 -16.25 -39.75 3.42
C ILE A 45 -15.79 -41.13 2.90
N PRO A 46 -16.67 -42.01 2.37
CA PRO A 46 -16.26 -43.32 1.88
C PRO A 46 -15.36 -43.27 0.63
N ALA A 47 -15.47 -42.21 -0.18
CA ALA A 47 -14.66 -42.01 -1.38
C ALA A 47 -13.31 -41.34 -1.07
N LEU A 48 -13.24 -40.53 -0.02
CA LEU A 48 -12.02 -39.85 0.43
C LEU A 48 -11.11 -40.74 1.30
N ARG A 49 -11.69 -41.58 2.19
CA ARG A 49 -10.93 -42.46 3.10
C ARG A 49 -9.82 -43.30 2.39
N PRO A 50 -10.02 -43.89 1.19
CA PRO A 50 -8.96 -44.60 0.48
C PRO A 50 -7.72 -43.77 0.11
N PHE A 51 -7.86 -42.45 -0.05
CA PHE A 51 -6.74 -41.58 -0.41
C PHE A 51 -5.80 -41.27 0.76
N LEU A 52 -6.16 -41.65 2.00
CA LEU A 52 -5.24 -41.69 3.15
C LEU A 52 -4.12 -42.73 2.98
N ASP A 53 -4.25 -43.67 2.04
CA ASP A 53 -3.26 -44.70 1.69
C ASP A 53 -2.65 -44.49 0.29
N HIS A 54 -2.80 -43.29 -0.29
CA HIS A 54 -2.26 -42.98 -1.62
C HIS A 54 -0.72 -42.95 -1.62
N GLU A 55 -0.10 -43.47 -2.68
CA GLU A 55 1.38 -43.52 -2.83
C GLU A 55 2.04 -42.12 -2.73
N THR A 56 1.31 -41.07 -3.09
CA THR A 56 1.81 -39.69 -3.13
C THR A 56 1.44 -38.89 -1.87
N ASP A 57 2.45 -38.39 -1.16
CA ASP A 57 2.33 -37.66 0.11
C ASP A 57 1.33 -36.50 0.09
N TYR A 58 1.40 -35.64 -0.93
CA TYR A 58 0.51 -34.48 -1.03
C TYR A 58 -0.95 -34.85 -1.34
N VAL A 59 -1.22 -36.08 -1.82
CA VAL A 59 -2.57 -36.61 -1.97
C VAL A 59 -3.07 -37.15 -0.62
N ARG A 60 -2.23 -37.84 0.16
CA ARG A 60 -2.56 -38.24 1.55
C ARG A 60 -2.87 -37.03 2.41
N ALA A 61 -2.02 -36.00 2.38
CA ALA A 61 -2.24 -34.76 3.13
C ALA A 61 -3.54 -34.04 2.71
N ALA A 62 -3.86 -33.99 1.42
CA ALA A 62 -5.12 -33.42 0.96
C ALA A 62 -6.34 -34.23 1.40
N ALA A 63 -6.25 -35.57 1.42
CA ALA A 63 -7.31 -36.43 1.95
C ALA A 63 -7.55 -36.21 3.46
N VAL A 64 -6.48 -35.98 4.24
CA VAL A 64 -6.57 -35.61 5.65
C VAL A 64 -7.35 -34.31 5.84
N TYR A 65 -6.95 -33.20 5.18
CA TYR A 65 -7.68 -31.92 5.27
C TYR A 65 -9.11 -31.99 4.69
N ALA A 66 -9.35 -32.79 3.65
CA ALA A 66 -10.68 -32.93 3.07
C ALA A 66 -11.65 -33.70 3.97
N LEU A 67 -11.15 -34.66 4.75
CA LEU A 67 -11.93 -35.39 5.76
C LEU A 67 -12.13 -34.56 7.03
N GLU A 68 -11.11 -33.81 7.47
CA GLU A 68 -11.21 -32.81 8.56
C GLU A 68 -12.36 -31.85 8.30
N LYS A 69 -12.36 -31.16 7.15
CA LYS A 69 -13.37 -30.13 6.81
C LYS A 69 -14.81 -30.62 6.88
N ILE A 70 -15.06 -31.91 6.65
CA ILE A 70 -16.40 -32.50 6.68
C ILE A 70 -16.96 -32.59 8.12
N HIS A 71 -16.11 -32.66 9.16
CA HIS A 71 -16.44 -32.64 10.60
C HIS A 71 -17.47 -33.69 11.12
N ASP A 72 -18.07 -34.54 10.28
CA ASP A 72 -19.07 -35.56 10.66
C ASP A 72 -18.50 -37.01 10.71
N ASP A 73 -17.17 -37.18 10.63
CA ASP A 73 -16.49 -38.48 10.76
C ASP A 73 -15.92 -38.68 12.18
N LYS A 74 -16.71 -39.31 13.06
CA LYS A 74 -16.32 -39.59 14.45
C LYS A 74 -15.22 -40.65 14.61
N GLU A 75 -14.89 -41.41 13.56
CA GLU A 75 -13.79 -42.38 13.62
C GLU A 75 -12.46 -41.74 13.19
N LEU A 76 -12.51 -40.55 12.56
CA LEU A 76 -11.36 -39.89 11.95
C LEU A 76 -10.21 -39.64 12.94
N PRO A 77 -10.39 -39.09 14.16
CA PRO A 77 -9.27 -38.88 15.08
C PRO A 77 -8.54 -40.20 15.40
N GLY A 78 -9.30 -41.26 15.71
CA GLY A 78 -8.74 -42.59 15.98
C GLY A 78 -8.11 -43.26 14.75
N LEU A 79 -8.53 -42.92 13.53
CA LEU A 79 -7.91 -43.36 12.28
C LEU A 79 -6.60 -42.61 12.00
N LEU A 80 -6.59 -41.29 12.12
CA LEU A 80 -5.41 -40.45 11.94
C LEU A 80 -4.32 -40.81 12.96
N LEU A 81 -4.68 -41.02 14.25
CA LEU A 81 -3.78 -41.48 15.30
C LEU A 81 -3.20 -42.90 15.08
N ARG A 82 -3.78 -43.72 14.19
CA ARG A 82 -3.16 -44.96 13.70
C ARG A 82 -2.20 -44.65 12.56
N LYS A 83 -2.65 -43.93 11.52
CA LYS A 83 -1.82 -43.59 10.35
C LYS A 83 -0.54 -42.84 10.71
N MET A 84 -0.60 -41.92 11.68
CA MET A 84 0.56 -41.16 12.15
C MET A 84 1.70 -42.03 12.73
N LYS A 85 1.46 -43.30 13.06
CA LYS A 85 2.48 -44.25 13.54
C LYS A 85 3.19 -45.02 12.43
N GLU A 86 2.61 -45.03 11.23
CA GLU A 86 3.05 -45.79 10.06
C GLU A 86 3.58 -44.86 8.95
N GLU A 87 3.13 -43.60 8.96
CA GLU A 87 3.54 -42.52 8.07
C GLU A 87 5.02 -42.14 8.25
N LYS A 88 5.65 -41.74 7.14
CA LYS A 88 7.07 -41.34 7.06
C LYS A 88 7.25 -39.94 6.48
N SER A 89 6.21 -39.37 5.89
CA SER A 89 6.22 -38.04 5.31
C SER A 89 5.84 -36.98 6.33
N GLN A 90 6.80 -36.12 6.68
CA GLN A 90 6.60 -35.01 7.62
C GLN A 90 5.45 -34.07 7.18
N ILE A 91 5.19 -33.96 5.87
CA ILE A 91 4.08 -33.18 5.30
C ILE A 91 2.72 -33.76 5.76
N VAL A 92 2.59 -35.08 5.74
CA VAL A 92 1.36 -35.77 6.15
C VAL A 92 1.26 -35.83 7.68
N ILE A 93 2.37 -36.01 8.40
CA ILE A 93 2.41 -35.91 9.87
C ILE A 93 1.95 -34.52 10.32
N THR A 94 2.46 -33.44 9.71
CA THR A 94 2.01 -32.06 10.00
C THR A 94 0.51 -31.91 9.74
N ALA A 95 0.00 -32.39 8.60
CA ALA A 95 -1.42 -32.31 8.27
C ALA A 95 -2.32 -33.09 9.25
N ILE A 96 -1.84 -34.24 9.74
CA ILE A 96 -2.51 -35.02 10.79
C ILE A 96 -2.57 -34.22 12.09
N ILE A 97 -1.46 -33.61 12.52
CA ILE A 97 -1.40 -32.82 13.76
C ILE A 97 -2.32 -31.59 13.67
N GLU A 98 -2.29 -30.84 12.57
CA GLU A 98 -3.20 -29.70 12.36
C GLU A 98 -4.67 -30.17 12.44
N SER A 99 -5.03 -31.26 11.74
CA SER A 99 -6.40 -31.78 11.71
C SER A 99 -6.87 -32.33 13.07
N LEU A 100 -6.00 -32.98 13.85
CA LEU A 100 -6.32 -33.44 15.20
C LEU A 100 -6.58 -32.27 16.17
N GLY A 101 -5.93 -31.12 15.96
CA GLY A 101 -6.22 -29.88 16.70
C GLY A 101 -7.53 -29.21 16.25
N GLU A 102 -7.89 -29.28 14.97
CA GLU A 102 -9.16 -28.73 14.47
C GLU A 102 -10.38 -29.52 14.98
N LEU A 103 -10.29 -30.85 15.03
CA LEU A 103 -11.37 -31.80 15.37
C LEU A 103 -11.82 -31.81 16.87
N ASP A 104 -11.18 -31.02 17.75
CA ASP A 104 -11.46 -30.91 19.21
C ASP A 104 -11.57 -32.26 19.96
N ASP A 105 -10.74 -33.26 19.61
CA ASP A 105 -10.68 -34.58 20.29
C ASP A 105 -9.48 -34.67 21.26
N PRO A 106 -9.70 -34.65 22.59
CA PRO A 106 -8.64 -34.71 23.58
C PRO A 106 -7.84 -36.03 23.59
N SER A 107 -8.29 -37.09 22.93
CA SER A 107 -7.55 -38.36 22.83
C SER A 107 -6.24 -38.23 22.05
N ALA A 108 -6.08 -37.17 21.25
CA ALA A 108 -4.83 -36.85 20.58
C ALA A 108 -3.72 -36.36 21.54
N ILE A 109 -4.08 -35.69 22.66
CA ILE A 109 -3.13 -34.97 23.51
C ILE A 109 -1.90 -35.82 23.92
N PRO A 110 -2.03 -37.06 24.43
CA PRO A 110 -0.87 -37.85 24.87
C PRO A 110 0.10 -38.22 23.73
N VAL A 111 -0.40 -38.26 22.49
CA VAL A 111 0.44 -38.50 21.30
C VAL A 111 1.12 -37.20 20.88
N LEU A 112 0.40 -36.08 20.87
CA LEU A 112 0.95 -34.77 20.52
C LEU A 112 2.03 -34.30 21.51
N GLU A 113 1.85 -34.55 22.81
CA GLU A 113 2.88 -34.25 23.81
C GLU A 113 4.15 -35.05 23.58
N LYS A 114 4.04 -36.32 23.18
CA LYS A 114 5.20 -37.13 22.81
C LYS A 114 5.93 -36.59 21.58
N ILE A 115 5.21 -36.05 20.59
CA ILE A 115 5.82 -35.43 19.39
C ILE A 115 6.59 -34.16 19.78
N ARG A 116 5.96 -33.29 20.57
CA ARG A 116 6.57 -32.06 21.11
C ARG A 116 7.89 -32.37 21.83
N ASP A 117 7.89 -33.41 22.67
CA ASP A 117 9.00 -33.74 23.56
C ASP A 117 10.07 -34.66 22.93
N ASP A 118 9.87 -35.21 21.71
CA ASP A 118 10.88 -36.08 21.07
C ASP A 118 12.01 -35.25 20.43
N PRO A 119 13.28 -35.38 20.86
CA PRO A 119 14.39 -34.60 20.32
C PRO A 119 14.68 -34.87 18.83
N LYS A 120 14.09 -35.90 18.21
CA LYS A 120 14.31 -36.25 16.80
C LYS A 120 13.34 -35.58 15.83
N GLU A 121 12.16 -35.16 16.30
CA GLU A 121 11.17 -34.47 15.46
C GLU A 121 11.65 -33.06 15.12
N ASP A 122 11.27 -32.54 13.95
CA ASP A 122 11.69 -31.21 13.52
C ASP A 122 10.90 -30.09 14.23
N ASP A 123 11.49 -28.89 14.27
CA ASP A 123 10.90 -27.74 14.98
C ASP A 123 9.50 -27.37 14.48
N ARG A 124 9.21 -27.50 13.18
CA ARG A 124 7.88 -27.16 12.65
C ARG A 124 6.86 -28.15 13.17
N THR A 125 7.15 -29.45 13.11
CA THR A 125 6.26 -30.49 13.66
C THR A 125 6.01 -30.27 15.16
N LYS A 126 7.02 -29.85 15.93
CA LYS A 126 6.89 -29.47 17.35
C LYS A 126 6.02 -28.24 17.56
N ILE A 127 6.26 -27.15 16.81
CA ILE A 127 5.43 -25.93 16.83
C ILE A 127 3.96 -26.24 16.51
N THR A 128 3.71 -27.07 15.51
CA THR A 128 2.35 -27.53 15.16
C THR A 128 1.72 -28.35 16.28
N ALA A 129 2.49 -29.25 16.93
CA ALA A 129 2.01 -30.01 18.08
C ALA A 129 1.68 -29.11 19.28
N ILE A 130 2.52 -28.12 19.60
CA ILE A 130 2.28 -27.12 20.67
C ILE A 130 0.97 -26.36 20.42
N PHE A 131 0.75 -25.88 19.20
CA PHE A 131 -0.49 -25.18 18.83
C PHE A 131 -1.73 -26.08 18.91
N ALA A 132 -1.64 -27.34 18.47
CA ALA A 132 -2.74 -28.30 18.58
C ALA A 132 -3.06 -28.67 20.05
N ILE A 133 -2.02 -28.82 20.90
CA ILE A 133 -2.18 -29.05 22.35
C ILE A 133 -2.85 -27.86 23.03
N ASP A 134 -2.46 -26.62 22.68
CA ASP A 134 -3.06 -25.40 23.23
C ASP A 134 -4.58 -25.39 23.01
N ARG A 135 -5.01 -25.57 21.75
CA ARG A 135 -6.41 -25.59 21.35
C ARG A 135 -7.20 -26.68 22.08
N LEU A 136 -6.69 -27.93 22.09
CA LEU A 136 -7.31 -29.06 22.78
C LEU A 136 -7.34 -28.90 24.31
N THR A 137 -6.47 -28.06 24.88
CA THR A 137 -6.47 -27.72 26.32
C THR A 137 -7.05 -26.35 26.63
N ARG A 138 -7.59 -25.64 25.62
CA ARG A 138 -8.22 -24.32 25.70
C ARG A 138 -7.34 -23.28 26.41
N GLY A 139 -6.05 -23.23 26.06
CA GLY A 139 -5.07 -22.32 26.66
C GLY A 139 -4.61 -22.70 28.08
N SER A 140 -4.96 -23.88 28.58
CA SER A 140 -4.55 -24.37 29.92
C SER A 140 -3.08 -24.81 29.99
N LYS A 141 -2.38 -24.87 28.85
CA LYS A 141 -0.93 -25.13 28.78
C LYS A 141 -0.19 -23.92 28.21
N SER A 142 1.03 -23.74 28.67
CA SER A 142 1.90 -22.56 28.44
C SER A 142 2.45 -22.47 27.00
N ALA A 143 1.58 -22.50 25.99
CA ALA A 143 1.97 -22.55 24.58
C ALA A 143 2.58 -21.24 24.08
N LEU A 144 2.09 -20.09 24.57
CA LEU A 144 2.69 -18.78 24.31
C LEU A 144 4.20 -18.81 24.60
N GLU A 145 4.58 -19.23 25.79
CA GLU A 145 5.95 -19.15 26.28
C GLU A 145 6.89 -20.05 25.46
N GLN A 146 6.45 -21.26 25.09
CA GLN A 146 7.19 -22.16 24.20
C GLN A 146 7.29 -21.64 22.75
N LEU A 147 6.22 -21.03 22.23
CA LEU A 147 6.24 -20.46 20.87
C LEU A 147 7.08 -19.17 20.81
N VAL A 148 7.24 -18.45 21.92
CA VAL A 148 8.16 -17.30 22.05
C VAL A 148 9.62 -17.76 22.07
N GLU A 149 9.96 -18.85 22.77
CA GLU A 149 11.29 -19.48 22.70
C GLU A 149 11.65 -19.84 21.23
N TYR A 150 10.73 -20.46 20.51
CA TYR A 150 10.90 -20.75 19.07
C TYR A 150 10.90 -19.52 18.15
N LEU A 151 10.38 -18.37 18.58
CA LEU A 151 10.45 -17.12 17.84
C LEU A 151 11.81 -16.44 18.01
N ILE A 152 12.40 -16.50 19.21
CA ILE A 152 13.61 -15.74 19.58
C ILE A 152 14.88 -16.57 19.35
N ASP A 153 14.96 -17.76 19.95
CA ASP A 153 16.22 -18.53 20.06
C ASP A 153 16.48 -19.47 18.86
N ALA A 154 15.49 -19.66 17.99
CA ALA A 154 15.60 -20.63 16.90
C ALA A 154 16.55 -20.15 15.78
N LYS A 155 17.70 -20.81 15.68
CA LYS A 155 18.76 -20.54 14.68
C LYS A 155 18.29 -20.67 13.22
N ASN A 156 17.28 -21.49 12.96
CA ASN A 156 16.68 -21.66 11.65
C ASN A 156 15.59 -20.60 11.42
N PRO A 157 15.72 -19.66 10.47
CA PRO A 157 14.72 -18.62 10.25
C PRO A 157 13.35 -19.17 9.81
N ASN A 158 13.29 -20.36 9.20
CA ASN A 158 12.00 -20.99 8.90
C ASN A 158 11.27 -21.43 10.18
N THR A 159 11.99 -21.84 11.22
CA THR A 159 11.41 -22.15 12.54
C THR A 159 10.79 -20.89 13.15
N ARG A 160 11.49 -19.75 13.11
CA ARG A 160 10.99 -18.45 13.58
C ARG A 160 9.74 -18.01 12.80
N VAL A 161 9.66 -18.32 11.50
CA VAL A 161 8.45 -18.09 10.68
C VAL A 161 7.25 -18.94 11.13
N GLU A 162 7.43 -20.24 11.40
CA GLU A 162 6.32 -21.07 11.89
C GLU A 162 5.90 -20.67 13.31
N ALA A 163 6.84 -20.26 14.17
CA ALA A 163 6.55 -19.69 15.49
C ALA A 163 5.72 -18.40 15.39
N ALA A 164 6.12 -17.44 14.55
CA ALA A 164 5.37 -16.21 14.31
C ALA A 164 3.94 -16.48 13.80
N LYS A 165 3.78 -17.41 12.85
CA LYS A 165 2.46 -17.86 12.37
C LYS A 165 1.62 -18.49 13.48
N ALA A 166 2.21 -19.33 14.32
CA ALA A 166 1.51 -19.99 15.43
C ALA A 166 1.06 -18.97 16.49
N LEU A 167 1.91 -18.00 16.85
CA LEU A 167 1.55 -16.89 17.75
C LEU A 167 0.43 -16.01 17.18
N GLY A 168 0.46 -15.71 15.87
CA GLY A 168 -0.63 -14.99 15.19
C GLY A 168 -1.94 -15.77 15.14
N LYS A 169 -1.90 -17.11 14.99
CA LYS A 169 -3.08 -17.99 15.11
C LYS A 169 -3.58 -18.12 16.56
N LEU A 170 -2.68 -18.10 17.55
CA LEU A 170 -2.97 -18.25 18.98
C LEU A 170 -3.80 -17.07 19.51
N GLY A 171 -3.51 -15.85 19.04
CA GLY A 171 -4.31 -14.66 19.36
C GLY A 171 -4.16 -14.14 20.80
N ASP A 172 -3.27 -14.71 21.62
CA ASP A 172 -2.96 -14.20 22.96
C ASP A 172 -2.23 -12.85 22.88
N PRO A 173 -2.82 -11.73 23.35
CA PRO A 173 -2.21 -10.40 23.25
C PRO A 173 -0.85 -10.27 23.94
N ARG A 174 -0.51 -11.17 24.89
CA ARG A 174 0.82 -11.22 25.52
C ARG A 174 1.93 -11.53 24.52
N ALA A 175 1.62 -12.11 23.35
CA ALA A 175 2.55 -12.32 22.24
C ALA A 175 3.02 -11.02 21.57
N ILE A 176 2.20 -9.95 21.61
CA ILE A 176 2.43 -8.73 20.82
C ILE A 176 3.81 -8.11 21.09
N LYS A 177 4.24 -8.03 22.36
CA LYS A 177 5.56 -7.47 22.71
C LYS A 177 6.74 -8.26 22.11
N TYR A 178 6.64 -9.59 22.06
CA TYR A 178 7.69 -10.46 21.53
C TYR A 178 7.70 -10.46 20.00
N LEU A 179 6.52 -10.34 19.38
CA LEU A 179 6.39 -10.10 17.95
C LEU A 179 6.89 -8.70 17.55
N ILE A 180 6.74 -7.68 18.40
CA ILE A 180 7.36 -6.36 18.19
C ILE A 180 8.89 -6.46 18.24
N GLU A 181 9.46 -7.21 19.20
CA GLU A 181 10.90 -7.46 19.29
C GLU A 181 11.43 -8.23 18.04
N ALA A 182 10.68 -9.21 17.56
CA ALA A 182 10.98 -9.94 16.32
C ALA A 182 10.79 -9.13 15.01
N LEU A 183 10.43 -7.84 15.10
CA LEU A 183 10.51 -6.93 13.95
C LEU A 183 11.95 -6.53 13.61
N ASP A 184 12.92 -6.72 14.49
CA ASP A 184 14.34 -6.45 14.21
C ASP A 184 15.11 -7.70 13.71
N ASP A 185 14.39 -8.76 13.28
CA ASP A 185 15.00 -10.02 12.80
C ASP A 185 15.92 -9.83 11.57
N GLU A 186 17.08 -10.51 11.61
CA GLU A 186 18.08 -10.54 10.54
C GLU A 186 17.57 -10.95 9.15
N LYS A 187 16.43 -11.63 9.03
CA LYS A 187 15.86 -12.08 7.76
C LYS A 187 14.56 -11.33 7.45
N VAL A 188 14.59 -10.57 6.34
CA VAL A 188 13.45 -9.86 5.73
C VAL A 188 12.15 -10.68 5.69
N PHE A 189 12.24 -11.99 5.39
CA PHE A 189 11.07 -12.86 5.30
C PHE A 189 10.49 -13.27 6.66
N VAL A 190 11.28 -13.33 7.73
CA VAL A 190 10.79 -13.57 9.09
C VAL A 190 9.96 -12.37 9.54
N ARG A 191 10.53 -11.16 9.45
CA ARG A 191 9.84 -9.90 9.74
C ARG A 191 8.51 -9.79 8.99
N LYS A 192 8.45 -10.23 7.72
CA LYS A 192 7.21 -10.25 6.92
C LYS A 192 6.12 -11.20 7.46
N PHE A 193 6.47 -12.30 8.13
CA PHE A 193 5.49 -13.15 8.82
C PHE A 193 5.16 -12.64 10.23
N VAL A 194 6.11 -12.01 10.92
CA VAL A 194 5.87 -11.29 12.18
C VAL A 194 4.88 -10.14 12.00
N ILE A 195 5.04 -9.31 10.97
CA ILE A 195 4.09 -8.23 10.60
C ILE A 195 2.68 -8.80 10.36
N LYS A 196 2.57 -9.96 9.69
CA LYS A 196 1.27 -10.63 9.49
C LYS A 196 0.64 -11.07 10.80
N ALA A 197 1.43 -11.64 11.70
CA ALA A 197 0.96 -12.05 13.02
C ALA A 197 0.47 -10.84 13.84
N LEU A 198 1.24 -9.75 13.89
CA LEU A 198 0.86 -8.50 14.54
C LEU A 198 -0.44 -7.91 13.97
N VAL A 199 -0.59 -7.87 12.63
CA VAL A 199 -1.81 -7.38 11.97
C VAL A 199 -3.04 -8.22 12.32
N SER A 200 -2.90 -9.54 12.52
CA SER A 200 -4.04 -10.40 12.93
C SER A 200 -4.58 -10.14 14.34
N PHE A 201 -3.85 -9.46 15.23
CA PHE A 201 -4.40 -9.05 16.53
C PHE A 201 -5.39 -7.88 16.44
N GLY A 202 -5.32 -7.06 15.39
CA GLY A 202 -6.17 -5.86 15.26
C GLY A 202 -5.94 -4.80 16.34
N ASP A 203 -4.84 -4.88 17.09
CA ASP A 203 -4.48 -3.96 18.17
C ASP A 203 -3.72 -2.74 17.64
N LYS A 204 -4.12 -1.53 18.03
CA LYS A 204 -3.50 -0.27 17.57
C LYS A 204 -2.06 -0.08 18.04
N GLN A 205 -1.64 -0.76 19.13
CA GLN A 205 -0.26 -0.62 19.63
C GLN A 205 0.81 -1.18 18.68
N VAL A 206 0.44 -2.02 17.70
CA VAL A 206 1.40 -2.61 16.74
C VAL A 206 1.78 -1.66 15.60
N ILE A 207 1.03 -0.56 15.41
CA ILE A 207 1.12 0.29 14.22
C ILE A 207 2.48 0.98 14.12
N GLU A 208 2.90 1.68 15.17
CA GLU A 208 4.17 2.44 15.20
C GLU A 208 5.42 1.54 15.08
N PRO A 209 5.53 0.41 15.82
CA PRO A 209 6.61 -0.56 15.59
C PRO A 209 6.69 -1.09 14.15
N ILE A 210 5.55 -1.43 13.55
CA ILE A 210 5.52 -1.91 12.15
C ILE A 210 5.99 -0.82 11.19
N ILE A 211 5.58 0.44 11.36
CA ILE A 211 6.06 1.56 10.54
C ILE A 211 7.59 1.64 10.59
N LYS A 212 8.17 1.66 11.79
CA LYS A 212 9.62 1.79 11.98
C LYS A 212 10.37 0.68 11.23
N ALA A 213 9.95 -0.57 11.42
CA ALA A 213 10.52 -1.74 10.74
C ALA A 213 10.42 -1.70 9.20
N PHE A 214 9.40 -1.04 8.64
CA PHE A 214 9.31 -0.78 7.19
C PHE A 214 10.26 0.32 6.70
N THR A 215 10.77 1.20 7.57
CA THR A 215 11.72 2.27 7.19
C THR A 215 13.19 1.90 7.35
N ASP A 216 13.54 0.93 8.21
CA ASP A 216 14.94 0.60 8.51
C ASP A 216 15.64 -0.26 7.43
N GLU A 217 14.91 -0.86 6.49
CA GLU A 217 15.44 -1.37 5.22
C GLU A 217 14.73 -0.74 4.01
N ALA A 218 15.27 -0.92 2.79
CA ALA A 218 14.67 -0.43 1.55
C ALA A 218 13.47 -1.29 1.10
N VAL A 219 12.58 -1.63 2.03
CA VAL A 219 11.40 -2.46 1.78
C VAL A 219 10.40 -1.64 0.97
N PHE A 220 10.11 -2.11 -0.25
CA PHE A 220 9.03 -1.55 -1.07
C PHE A 220 7.72 -1.49 -0.28
N ILE A 221 6.93 -0.43 -0.51
CA ILE A 221 5.53 -0.35 -0.07
C ILE A 221 4.78 -1.52 -0.70
N ASP A 222 4.59 -2.59 0.07
CA ASP A 222 4.11 -3.88 -0.45
C ASP A 222 2.65 -4.16 -0.06
N ARG A 223 2.12 -5.28 -0.55
CA ARG A 223 0.75 -5.71 -0.30
C ARG A 223 0.42 -5.89 1.19
N GLU A 224 1.40 -6.21 2.03
CA GLU A 224 1.19 -6.39 3.48
C GLU A 224 1.20 -5.03 4.20
N PHE A 225 2.09 -4.10 3.84
CA PHE A 225 2.01 -2.70 4.31
C PHE A 225 0.64 -2.09 3.99
N ILE A 226 0.14 -2.27 2.76
CA ILE A 226 -1.16 -1.75 2.34
C ILE A 226 -2.32 -2.42 3.11
N LYS A 227 -2.17 -3.67 3.58
CA LYS A 227 -3.15 -4.27 4.51
C LYS A 227 -3.14 -3.60 5.88
N VAL A 228 -1.98 -3.18 6.42
CA VAL A 228 -1.93 -2.40 7.67
C VAL A 228 -2.83 -1.16 7.54
N LEU A 229 -2.74 -0.44 6.42
CA LEU A 229 -3.58 0.73 6.12
C LEU A 229 -5.09 0.41 6.15
N TRP A 230 -5.48 -0.77 5.67
CA TRP A 230 -6.90 -1.18 5.59
C TRP A 230 -7.41 -1.86 6.86
N THR A 231 -6.55 -2.47 7.68
CA THR A 231 -6.92 -3.06 8.98
C THR A 231 -7.12 -2.00 10.05
N PHE A 232 -6.45 -0.85 9.96
CA PHE A 232 -6.48 0.22 10.98
C PHE A 232 -7.05 1.55 10.44
N PRO A 233 -8.31 1.60 9.96
CA PRO A 233 -8.90 2.80 9.35
C PRO A 233 -9.12 3.98 10.32
N ASP A 234 -9.01 3.74 11.62
CA ASP A 234 -9.06 4.78 12.67
C ASP A 234 -7.77 5.60 12.76
N TYR A 235 -6.67 5.13 12.18
CA TYR A 235 -5.41 5.88 12.13
C TYR A 235 -5.46 6.79 10.90
N ASN A 236 -5.31 8.11 11.06
CA ASN A 236 -5.33 8.97 9.89
C ASN A 236 -4.10 8.63 9.03
N GLY A 237 -4.29 8.40 7.73
CA GLY A 237 -3.18 8.15 6.81
C GLY A 237 -2.10 9.23 6.90
N LYS A 238 -2.50 10.47 7.21
CA LYS A 238 -1.60 11.60 7.52
C LYS A 238 -0.65 11.31 8.69
N GLU A 239 -1.15 10.85 9.85
CA GLU A 239 -0.32 10.53 11.02
C GLU A 239 0.65 9.38 10.70
N LEU A 240 0.15 8.36 10.01
CA LEU A 240 0.97 7.21 9.59
C LEU A 240 2.10 7.64 8.64
N TRP A 241 1.79 8.48 7.63
CA TRP A 241 2.77 9.02 6.69
C TRP A 241 3.75 9.98 7.36
N GLN A 242 3.34 10.74 8.38
CA GLN A 242 4.26 11.57 9.17
C GLN A 242 5.28 10.72 9.92
N ILE A 243 4.87 9.62 10.59
CA ILE A 243 5.83 8.72 11.27
C ILE A 243 6.79 8.08 10.25
N ILE A 244 6.30 7.63 9.09
CA ILE A 244 7.15 7.12 8.00
C ILE A 244 8.16 8.17 7.55
N GLU A 245 7.75 9.42 7.39
CA GLU A 245 8.63 10.52 6.97
C GLU A 245 9.66 10.86 8.05
N THR A 246 9.26 10.94 9.33
CA THR A 246 10.16 11.16 10.47
C THR A 246 11.21 10.06 10.60
N CYS A 247 10.84 8.77 10.56
CA CYS A 247 11.81 7.68 10.66
C CYS A 247 12.79 7.66 9.46
N ASN A 248 12.32 7.99 8.26
CA ASN A 248 13.20 8.18 7.10
C ASN A 248 14.16 9.37 7.28
N GLN A 249 13.71 10.48 7.87
CA GLN A 249 14.56 11.65 8.16
C GLN A 249 15.61 11.33 9.25
N GLU A 250 15.23 10.67 10.35
CA GLU A 250 16.19 10.20 11.36
C GLU A 250 17.28 9.32 10.76
N LYS A 251 16.89 8.38 9.89
CA LYS A 251 17.82 7.49 9.19
C LYS A 251 18.78 8.25 8.28
N LEU A 252 18.28 9.26 7.56
CA LEU A 252 19.09 10.19 6.75
C LEU A 252 20.03 11.09 7.59
N CYS A 253 19.73 11.32 8.87
CA CYS A 253 20.65 12.00 9.80
C CYS A 253 21.73 11.04 10.32
N LYS A 254 21.34 9.86 10.81
CA LYS A 254 22.28 8.81 11.29
C LYS A 254 23.30 8.40 10.21
N LEU A 255 22.87 8.34 8.94
CA LEU A 255 23.75 8.11 7.78
C LEU A 255 24.77 9.23 7.52
N LYS A 256 24.50 10.48 7.94
CA LYS A 256 25.46 11.59 7.83
C LYS A 256 26.43 11.61 9.00
N GLU A 257 25.97 11.24 10.20
CA GLU A 257 26.77 11.22 11.43
C GLU A 257 27.82 10.10 11.41
N GLY A 258 27.54 8.95 10.79
CA GLY A 258 28.52 7.88 10.58
C GLY A 258 29.60 8.16 9.51
N GLY A 259 29.60 9.35 8.88
CA GLY A 259 30.32 9.64 7.65
C GLY A 259 31.69 10.33 7.78
N SER A 260 32.34 10.32 8.95
CA SER A 260 33.60 11.06 9.15
C SER A 260 34.87 10.27 8.78
N LEU A 261 35.20 10.21 7.50
CA LEU A 261 36.54 9.85 7.02
C LEU A 261 37.13 10.98 6.17
N GLN A 262 38.44 11.21 6.31
CA GLN A 262 39.05 12.50 5.97
C GLN A 262 39.22 12.73 4.47
N VAL A 263 38.99 13.98 4.04
CA VAL A 263 39.24 14.45 2.68
C VAL A 263 40.74 14.64 2.46
N SER A 264 41.27 14.02 1.40
CA SER A 264 42.54 14.42 0.77
C SER A 264 42.39 14.33 -0.76
N THR A 265 43.06 15.23 -1.47
CA THR A 265 42.92 15.42 -2.93
C THR A 265 44.32 15.23 -3.60
N PRO A 266 44.44 15.18 -4.94
CA PRO A 266 44.64 13.90 -5.62
C PRO A 266 46.05 13.70 -6.20
N GLY A 267 46.41 12.44 -6.45
CA GLY A 267 47.64 12.02 -7.16
C GLY A 267 47.33 11.09 -8.33
N THR A 268 48.18 11.10 -9.37
CA THR A 268 47.88 10.50 -10.69
C THR A 268 48.58 9.16 -10.95
N GLY A 269 47.84 8.18 -11.52
CA GLY A 269 48.35 7.31 -12.60
C GLY A 269 48.59 5.82 -12.31
N GLN A 270 47.83 4.98 -13.06
CA GLN A 270 48.19 3.66 -13.63
C GLN A 270 48.45 2.46 -12.67
N ASP A 271 47.44 1.58 -12.54
CA ASP A 271 47.32 0.16 -12.99
C ASP A 271 48.56 -0.77 -12.98
N PRO A 272 48.43 -2.13 -12.96
CA PRO A 272 47.25 -3.04 -12.90
C PRO A 272 47.43 -4.08 -11.72
N PRO A 273 46.92 -5.36 -11.69
CA PRO A 273 45.96 -6.12 -12.52
C PRO A 273 44.81 -6.80 -11.71
N SER A 274 44.26 -7.92 -12.19
CA SER A 274 42.85 -8.33 -12.03
C SER A 274 42.57 -9.74 -11.42
N THR A 275 41.29 -10.16 -11.48
CA THR A 275 40.62 -11.39 -10.94
C THR A 275 40.15 -11.26 -9.48
N ILE A 276 38.99 -11.78 -9.07
CA ILE A 276 38.21 -12.98 -9.51
C ILE A 276 36.87 -12.62 -10.23
N LYS A 277 36.24 -13.64 -10.85
CA LYS A 277 35.15 -13.57 -11.83
C LYS A 277 33.75 -13.28 -11.26
N ALA A 278 32.89 -12.74 -12.12
CA ALA A 278 31.43 -12.88 -12.05
C ALA A 278 30.93 -13.80 -13.19
N ASP A 279 29.73 -14.36 -13.03
CA ASP A 279 28.97 -15.07 -14.07
C ASP A 279 27.52 -14.53 -14.08
N TYR A 280 26.81 -14.72 -15.20
CA TYR A 280 25.45 -14.20 -15.48
C TYR A 280 25.32 -12.69 -15.72
N ALA A 281 26.16 -12.16 -16.61
CA ALA A 281 25.72 -11.12 -17.54
C ALA A 281 25.38 -11.76 -18.91
N TYR A 282 24.39 -11.23 -19.63
CA TYR A 282 24.44 -10.98 -21.09
C TYR A 282 23.09 -10.37 -21.56
N GLU A 283 23.02 -9.29 -22.35
CA GLU A 283 23.76 -8.00 -22.34
C GLU A 283 23.06 -7.04 -23.33
N ALA A 284 23.57 -5.80 -23.39
CA ALA A 284 23.21 -4.71 -24.31
C ALA A 284 21.82 -4.03 -24.09
N GLY A 285 21.77 -2.71 -23.88
CA GLY A 285 22.86 -1.75 -23.68
C GLY A 285 22.41 -0.30 -23.87
N MET A 286 23.32 0.64 -23.59
CA MET A 286 23.18 2.09 -23.75
C MET A 286 22.17 2.79 -22.81
N ASP A 287 22.70 3.09 -21.62
CA ASP A 287 22.98 4.44 -21.11
C ASP A 287 21.85 5.48 -20.90
N ASP A 288 22.01 6.18 -19.76
CA ASP A 288 21.68 7.56 -19.41
C ASP A 288 20.24 8.11 -19.60
N ASP A 289 19.65 8.90 -18.70
CA ASP A 289 19.92 9.40 -17.34
C ASP A 289 18.74 10.37 -17.06
N THR A 290 18.35 10.58 -15.80
CA THR A 290 17.36 11.58 -15.36
C THR A 290 15.91 11.41 -15.90
N GLY A 291 14.91 12.19 -15.45
CA GLY A 291 15.01 13.35 -14.57
C GLY A 291 13.74 13.80 -13.84
N VAL A 292 13.78 15.06 -13.36
CA VAL A 292 12.90 15.60 -12.31
C VAL A 292 12.09 16.85 -12.79
N VAL A 293 10.73 16.97 -12.86
CA VAL A 293 9.58 16.42 -12.09
C VAL A 293 9.49 17.29 -10.79
N PRO A 294 8.50 18.21 -10.43
CA PRO A 294 7.03 18.52 -10.79
C PRO A 294 6.66 19.87 -11.54
N GLY A 295 5.59 20.72 -11.32
CA GLY A 295 4.10 20.48 -11.15
C GLY A 295 3.09 21.48 -10.44
N THR A 296 1.88 21.75 -11.00
CA THR A 296 0.61 22.41 -10.46
C THR A 296 0.60 23.91 -10.13
N PRO A 297 -0.43 24.72 -10.52
CA PRO A 297 -1.83 24.49 -10.07
C PRO A 297 -2.99 25.14 -10.90
N LYS A 298 -4.19 25.44 -10.32
CA LYS A 298 -4.74 26.84 -10.18
C LYS A 298 -6.16 27.04 -9.53
N GLU A 299 -6.19 27.60 -8.31
CA GLU A 299 -7.19 28.43 -7.57
C GLU A 299 -8.14 29.26 -8.44
N LYS A 300 -9.36 29.63 -8.00
CA LYS A 300 -10.00 29.68 -6.66
C LYS A 300 -11.40 29.03 -6.76
N PRO A 301 -12.17 28.84 -5.67
CA PRO A 301 -13.57 28.44 -5.77
C PRO A 301 -14.45 29.57 -6.34
N PRO A 302 -15.14 29.31 -7.46
CA PRO A 302 -16.57 29.59 -7.56
C PRO A 302 -17.36 28.31 -7.88
N ASN A 303 -18.69 28.35 -7.69
CA ASN A 303 -19.56 27.20 -7.99
C ASN A 303 -19.86 27.10 -9.50
N THR A 304 -18.92 26.55 -10.28
CA THR A 304 -19.05 26.33 -11.73
C THR A 304 -19.20 24.85 -12.06
N ARG A 305 -20.38 24.28 -11.80
CA ARG A 305 -20.67 22.86 -12.11
C ARG A 305 -21.01 22.58 -13.58
N ASP A 306 -21.14 23.62 -14.40
CA ASP A 306 -21.48 23.57 -15.83
C ASP A 306 -20.45 24.31 -16.71
N ALA A 307 -19.22 23.81 -16.74
CA ALA A 307 -18.21 24.24 -17.71
C ALA A 307 -17.22 23.11 -18.04
N SER A 308 -17.52 22.31 -19.08
CA SER A 308 -16.47 21.51 -19.73
C SER A 308 -15.41 22.46 -20.32
N PRO A 309 -14.10 22.20 -20.16
CA PRO A 309 -13.05 22.96 -20.83
C PRO A 309 -13.00 22.62 -22.33
N ALA A 310 -13.99 23.10 -23.07
CA ALA A 310 -13.87 23.25 -24.51
C ALA A 310 -12.86 24.38 -24.78
N MET A 311 -11.98 24.18 -25.76
CA MET A 311 -10.96 25.16 -26.14
C MET A 311 -11.59 26.53 -26.39
N MET A 312 -11.25 27.54 -25.58
CA MET A 312 -11.49 28.93 -25.97
C MET A 312 -10.69 29.19 -27.24
N LYS A 313 -11.40 29.52 -28.33
CA LYS A 313 -10.77 29.83 -29.62
C LYS A 313 -9.79 31.00 -29.44
N PRO A 314 -8.61 30.96 -30.07
CA PRO A 314 -7.72 32.11 -30.08
C PRO A 314 -8.44 33.34 -30.64
N GLN A 315 -8.32 34.49 -29.97
CA GLN A 315 -8.19 35.74 -30.71
C GLN A 315 -6.77 35.78 -31.28
N GLU A 316 -6.61 36.39 -32.44
CA GLU A 316 -5.30 36.59 -33.06
C GLU A 316 -4.45 37.49 -32.15
N VAL A 317 -3.35 36.93 -31.67
CA VAL A 317 -2.27 37.63 -30.98
C VAL A 317 -1.08 37.56 -31.92
N ASP A 318 -0.35 38.67 -32.07
CA ASP A 318 0.91 38.67 -32.81
C ASP A 318 1.89 37.67 -32.18
N ASP A 319 2.20 36.60 -32.91
CA ASP A 319 3.13 35.55 -32.47
C ASP A 319 4.53 36.11 -32.17
N SER A 320 4.92 37.22 -32.81
CA SER A 320 6.19 37.92 -32.52
C SER A 320 6.18 38.52 -31.12
N ALA A 321 5.14 39.30 -30.78
CA ALA A 321 4.95 39.87 -29.44
C ALA A 321 4.77 38.80 -28.36
N LEU A 322 4.08 37.71 -28.68
CA LEU A 322 3.92 36.54 -27.80
C LEU A 322 5.27 35.88 -27.51
N GLN A 323 6.08 35.62 -28.54
CA GLN A 323 7.39 35.00 -28.40
C GLN A 323 8.40 35.92 -27.69
N GLN A 324 8.37 37.23 -27.95
CA GLN A 324 9.14 38.21 -27.19
C GLN A 324 8.75 38.19 -25.70
N SER A 325 7.46 38.11 -25.39
CA SER A 325 6.96 37.99 -24.01
C SER A 325 7.43 36.70 -23.33
N LYS A 326 7.52 35.58 -24.07
CA LYS A 326 8.13 34.34 -23.56
C LYS A 326 9.62 34.52 -23.27
N THR A 327 10.40 35.02 -24.23
CA THR A 327 11.86 35.20 -24.09
C THR A 327 12.23 36.11 -22.91
N LEU A 328 11.50 37.22 -22.71
CA LEU A 328 11.71 38.09 -21.54
C LEU A 328 11.31 37.41 -20.23
N ALA A 329 10.19 36.67 -20.21
CA ALA A 329 9.78 35.91 -19.01
C ALA A 329 10.77 34.79 -18.62
N LYS A 330 11.47 34.19 -19.59
CA LYS A 330 12.57 33.23 -19.33
C LYS A 330 13.81 33.89 -18.69
N GLN A 331 14.02 35.19 -18.85
CA GLN A 331 15.14 35.91 -18.22
C GLN A 331 14.88 36.26 -16.75
N GLU A 332 13.63 36.18 -16.30
CA GLU A 332 13.27 36.47 -14.91
C GLU A 332 13.63 35.31 -13.97
N ASN A 333 14.38 35.63 -12.90
CA ASN A 333 14.70 34.69 -11.82
C ASN A 333 13.46 34.41 -10.94
N VAL A 334 13.36 33.21 -10.37
CA VAL A 334 12.36 32.93 -9.32
C VAL A 334 12.72 33.75 -8.06
N PRO A 335 11.74 34.35 -7.34
CA PRO A 335 12.03 34.98 -6.06
C PRO A 335 12.51 33.94 -5.04
N LEU A 336 13.57 34.25 -4.27
CA LEU A 336 13.98 33.39 -3.17
C LEU A 336 12.94 33.46 -2.05
N ALA A 337 12.42 32.31 -1.63
CA ALA A 337 11.49 32.24 -0.50
C ALA A 337 12.24 32.50 0.82
N ALA A 338 11.87 33.58 1.52
CA ALA A 338 12.49 34.02 2.77
C ALA A 338 12.62 32.91 3.81
N GLY A 339 13.59 33.03 4.74
CA GLY A 339 13.81 32.06 5.81
C GLY A 339 12.53 31.82 6.63
N ALA A 340 12.18 30.55 6.86
CA ALA A 340 11.05 30.20 7.71
C ALA A 340 11.47 30.20 9.20
N PRO A 341 10.52 30.30 10.15
CA PRO A 341 10.70 29.69 11.46
C PRO A 341 10.95 28.17 11.29
N ASP A 342 11.65 27.56 12.24
CA ASP A 342 11.94 26.12 12.21
C ASP A 342 10.66 25.26 12.17
N PRO A 343 10.72 24.05 11.56
CA PRO A 343 9.63 23.09 11.64
C PRO A 343 9.46 22.51 13.05
N ASP A 344 10.52 22.54 13.87
CA ASP A 344 10.47 22.26 15.30
C ASP A 344 9.89 23.46 16.06
N GLY A 345 8.88 23.21 16.89
CA GLY A 345 8.08 24.23 17.59
C GLY A 345 8.79 25.01 18.71
N ARG A 346 9.91 25.66 18.41
CA ARG A 346 10.56 26.68 19.27
C ARG A 346 10.39 28.06 18.61
N PRO A 347 10.02 29.12 19.35
CA PRO A 347 9.97 30.46 18.78
C PRO A 347 11.39 30.93 18.40
N GLY A 348 11.68 30.96 17.10
CA GLY A 348 12.96 31.42 16.57
C GLY A 348 13.24 32.88 16.97
N ALA A 349 14.50 33.19 17.27
CA ALA A 349 14.92 34.46 17.86
C ALA A 349 14.96 35.65 16.86
N GLY A 350 13.85 35.91 16.18
CA GLY A 350 13.58 37.20 15.54
C GLY A 350 13.30 38.24 16.61
N LYS A 351 14.10 39.33 16.65
CA LYS A 351 13.94 40.39 17.67
C LYS A 351 12.56 41.02 17.59
N MET A 352 11.75 40.85 18.65
CA MET A 352 10.65 41.77 18.92
C MET A 352 11.24 43.15 19.22
N ALA A 353 10.91 44.13 18.38
CA ALA A 353 11.02 45.53 18.74
C ALA A 353 9.64 45.99 19.23
N GLU A 354 9.38 45.83 20.54
CA GLU A 354 8.18 46.38 21.15
C GLU A 354 8.27 47.91 21.16
N ALA A 355 7.23 48.56 20.65
CA ALA A 355 6.90 49.95 20.92
C ALA A 355 5.38 50.10 20.85
N GLU A 356 4.74 50.37 21.99
CA GLU A 356 3.28 50.47 22.06
C GLU A 356 2.71 51.77 21.48
N MET A 357 1.42 51.68 21.13
CA MET A 357 0.36 52.71 21.18
C MET A 357 -0.27 53.20 19.85
N ALA A 358 -1.57 53.46 19.95
CA ALA A 358 -2.41 54.30 19.06
C ALA A 358 -2.57 53.88 17.57
N SER A 359 -3.13 52.69 17.35
CA SER A 359 -3.98 52.36 16.17
C SER A 359 -3.55 52.79 14.74
N PRO A 360 -2.36 52.41 14.20
CA PRO A 360 -2.07 52.56 12.77
C PRO A 360 -2.27 51.26 11.96
N GLY A 361 -1.93 50.11 12.55
CA GLY A 361 -1.64 48.87 11.81
C GLY A 361 -2.79 48.25 11.01
N VAL A 362 -4.05 48.59 11.30
CA VAL A 362 -5.19 48.13 10.48
C VAL A 362 -5.14 48.79 9.09
N GLN A 363 -4.87 50.09 9.01
CA GLN A 363 -4.80 50.81 7.73
C GLN A 363 -3.59 50.37 6.91
N GLU A 364 -2.48 50.04 7.56
CA GLU A 364 -1.26 49.55 6.93
C GLU A 364 -1.41 48.09 6.43
N ALA A 365 -2.09 47.23 7.19
CA ALA A 365 -2.48 45.89 6.75
C ALA A 365 -3.48 45.94 5.57
N ASP A 366 -4.51 46.79 5.63
CA ASP A 366 -5.48 46.99 4.55
C ASP A 366 -4.79 47.53 3.28
N ALA A 367 -3.87 48.50 3.42
CA ALA A 367 -3.08 49.01 2.32
C ALA A 367 -2.21 47.91 1.68
N THR A 368 -1.57 47.07 2.50
CA THR A 368 -0.72 45.95 2.06
C THR A 368 -1.55 44.89 1.34
N PHE A 369 -2.69 44.49 1.91
CA PHE A 369 -3.64 43.56 1.30
C PHE A 369 -4.20 44.10 -0.03
N LYS A 370 -4.49 45.40 -0.11
CA LYS A 370 -4.94 46.06 -1.34
C LYS A 370 -3.84 46.07 -2.41
N GLN A 371 -2.61 46.44 -2.06
CA GLN A 371 -1.48 46.44 -2.99
C GLN A 371 -1.19 45.02 -3.52
N PHE A 372 -1.15 44.01 -2.64
CA PHE A 372 -1.08 42.60 -3.03
C PHE A 372 -2.18 42.26 -4.05
N SER A 373 -3.44 42.58 -3.73
CA SER A 373 -4.59 42.29 -4.58
C SER A 373 -4.50 43.01 -5.94
N ASP A 374 -4.06 44.26 -5.97
CA ASP A 374 -3.91 45.05 -7.19
C ASP A 374 -2.83 44.48 -8.12
N PHE A 375 -1.69 44.02 -7.58
CA PHE A 375 -0.66 43.35 -8.38
C PHE A 375 -1.07 41.94 -8.80
N PHE A 376 -1.68 41.16 -7.91
CA PHE A 376 -2.19 39.82 -8.21
C PHE A 376 -3.24 39.84 -9.34
N ASN A 377 -4.22 40.74 -9.26
CA ASN A 377 -5.26 40.90 -10.29
C ASN A 377 -4.69 41.39 -11.64
N LYS A 378 -3.63 42.22 -11.63
CA LYS A 378 -2.89 42.55 -12.87
C LYS A 378 -2.18 41.32 -13.42
N GLY A 379 -1.51 40.54 -12.58
CA GLY A 379 -0.86 39.29 -12.97
C GLY A 379 -1.81 38.33 -13.68
N GLU A 380 -2.98 38.08 -13.09
CA GLU A 380 -4.05 37.30 -13.74
C GLU A 380 -4.50 37.89 -15.08
N LYS A 381 -4.70 39.21 -15.15
CA LYS A 381 -5.16 39.90 -16.36
C LYS A 381 -4.15 39.81 -17.51
N HIS A 382 -2.86 39.92 -17.21
CA HIS A 382 -1.77 39.73 -18.17
C HIS A 382 -1.61 38.25 -18.57
N TYR A 383 -1.71 37.33 -17.60
CA TYR A 383 -1.67 35.89 -17.85
C TYR A 383 -2.79 35.42 -18.79
N ARG A 384 -4.04 35.83 -18.55
CA ARG A 384 -5.20 35.55 -19.43
C ARG A 384 -5.05 36.13 -20.84
N LYS A 385 -4.19 37.15 -21.02
CA LYS A 385 -3.82 37.73 -22.32
C LYS A 385 -2.57 37.10 -22.97
N LYS A 386 -1.98 36.07 -22.35
CA LYS A 386 -0.67 35.50 -22.70
C LYS A 386 0.49 36.51 -22.68
N GLN A 387 0.35 37.62 -21.95
CA GLN A 387 1.41 38.59 -21.71
C GLN A 387 2.29 38.08 -20.55
N TYR A 388 3.02 36.99 -20.83
CA TYR A 388 3.74 36.22 -19.82
C TYR A 388 4.80 37.04 -19.05
N TYR A 389 5.51 37.95 -19.71
CA TYR A 389 6.48 38.83 -19.03
C TYR A 389 5.80 39.73 -17.99
N ASP A 390 4.76 40.47 -18.40
CA ASP A 390 3.97 41.31 -17.49
C ASP A 390 3.36 40.48 -16.35
N ALA A 391 2.92 39.24 -16.64
CA ALA A 391 2.38 38.33 -15.65
C ALA A 391 3.41 37.93 -14.59
N VAL A 392 4.64 37.55 -14.99
CA VAL A 392 5.75 37.27 -14.06
C VAL A 392 6.03 38.50 -13.19
N ILE A 393 6.22 39.67 -13.80
CA ILE A 393 6.55 40.91 -13.07
C ILE A 393 5.46 41.29 -12.05
N ASN A 394 4.18 41.12 -12.39
CA ASN A 394 3.08 41.44 -11.47
C ASN A 394 2.91 40.38 -10.36
N PHE A 395 3.08 39.08 -10.65
CA PHE A 395 3.03 38.05 -9.60
C PHE A 395 4.24 38.11 -8.66
N LYS A 396 5.44 38.43 -9.16
CA LYS A 396 6.61 38.74 -8.32
C LYS A 396 6.33 39.84 -7.31
N LYS A 397 5.81 40.98 -7.77
CA LYS A 397 5.47 42.12 -6.90
C LYS A 397 4.39 41.76 -5.88
N ALA A 398 3.43 40.92 -6.24
CA ALA A 398 2.48 40.37 -5.26
C ALA A 398 3.18 39.51 -4.19
N ILE A 399 4.12 38.64 -4.57
CA ILE A 399 4.93 37.82 -3.63
C ILE A 399 5.84 38.71 -2.77
N GLU A 400 6.41 39.79 -3.31
CA GLU A 400 7.25 40.76 -2.58
C GLU A 400 6.44 41.53 -1.52
N ILE A 401 5.18 41.87 -1.81
CA ILE A 401 4.27 42.54 -0.87
C ILE A 401 3.73 41.55 0.18
N LYS A 402 3.50 40.29 -0.20
CA LYS A 402 2.98 39.26 0.69
C LYS A 402 3.63 37.89 0.42
N HIS A 403 4.74 37.61 1.11
CA HIS A 403 5.52 36.39 0.93
C HIS A 403 4.76 35.09 1.26
N ASP A 404 3.86 35.10 2.26
CA ASP A 404 3.02 33.97 2.66
C ASP A 404 1.78 33.76 1.77
N ALA A 405 1.56 34.63 0.77
CA ALA A 405 0.50 34.44 -0.20
C ALA A 405 0.86 33.28 -1.14
N TRP A 406 0.50 32.06 -0.72
CA TRP A 406 0.60 30.86 -1.56
C TRP A 406 0.06 31.14 -2.96
N GLN A 407 -1.10 31.83 -3.06
CA GLN A 407 -1.67 32.44 -4.28
C GLN A 407 -0.62 32.90 -5.31
N GLY A 408 0.37 33.70 -4.89
CA GLY A 408 1.32 34.38 -5.76
C GLY A 408 2.30 33.39 -6.40
N TRP A 409 2.97 32.58 -5.58
CA TRP A 409 3.89 31.51 -6.01
C TRP A 409 3.23 30.52 -6.97
N TYR A 410 2.07 30.07 -6.52
CA TYR A 410 1.13 29.18 -7.15
C TYR A 410 0.66 29.72 -8.51
N ASN A 411 0.37 31.03 -8.61
CA ASN A 411 0.01 31.65 -9.87
C ASN A 411 1.19 31.87 -10.82
N LEU A 412 2.34 32.29 -10.27
CA LEU A 412 3.57 32.60 -10.99
C LEU A 412 4.04 31.41 -11.82
N ALA A 413 3.99 30.20 -11.29
CA ALA A 413 4.55 29.06 -12.01
C ALA A 413 3.62 28.38 -13.02
N LEU A 414 2.32 28.70 -13.09
CA LEU A 414 1.58 28.48 -14.35
C LEU A 414 2.13 29.35 -15.47
N VAL A 415 2.63 30.55 -15.16
CA VAL A 415 3.34 31.38 -16.16
C VAL A 415 4.61 30.66 -16.60
N PHE A 416 5.39 30.09 -15.67
CA PHE A 416 6.57 29.27 -16.01
C PHE A 416 6.23 27.97 -16.77
N TYR A 417 5.09 27.33 -16.51
CA TYR A 417 4.62 26.17 -17.27
C TYR A 417 4.28 26.55 -18.72
N ASP A 418 3.48 27.61 -18.93
CA ASP A 418 3.05 28.05 -20.26
C ASP A 418 4.19 28.57 -21.16
N ILE A 419 5.32 28.98 -20.57
CA ILE A 419 6.54 29.37 -21.30
C ILE A 419 7.62 28.27 -21.35
N ASP A 420 7.29 27.07 -20.88
CA ASP A 420 8.18 25.89 -20.87
C ASP A 420 9.49 26.14 -20.10
N GLU A 421 9.37 26.54 -18.83
CA GLU A 421 10.45 26.69 -17.83
C GLU A 421 10.14 25.78 -16.63
N LYS A 422 10.24 24.46 -16.83
CA LYS A 422 9.69 23.47 -15.90
C LYS A 422 10.34 23.55 -14.52
N GLU A 423 11.63 23.81 -14.44
CA GLU A 423 12.42 23.91 -13.21
C GLU A 423 12.01 25.12 -12.35
N LYS A 424 11.73 26.26 -12.98
CA LYS A 424 11.18 27.44 -12.30
C LYS A 424 9.72 27.24 -11.90
N SER A 425 9.00 26.45 -12.70
CA SER A 425 7.67 25.96 -12.38
C SER A 425 7.71 25.23 -11.02
N ILE A 426 8.52 24.16 -10.94
CA ILE A 426 8.77 23.33 -9.74
C ILE A 426 9.00 24.15 -8.48
N GLU A 427 9.91 25.12 -8.53
CA GLU A 427 10.35 25.86 -7.36
C GLU A 427 9.20 26.66 -6.74
N CYS A 428 8.48 27.45 -7.55
CA CYS A 428 7.37 28.24 -7.04
C CYS A 428 6.22 27.34 -6.54
N PHE A 429 5.99 26.20 -7.18
CA PHE A 429 4.95 25.25 -6.75
C PHE A 429 5.27 24.59 -5.40
N LYS A 430 6.55 24.27 -5.15
CA LYS A 430 7.03 23.86 -3.82
C LYS A 430 6.87 25.00 -2.79
N ASN A 431 7.17 26.24 -3.17
CA ASN A 431 6.95 27.40 -2.31
C ASN A 431 5.45 27.63 -2.01
N ALA A 432 4.55 27.34 -2.94
CA ALA A 432 3.11 27.37 -2.69
C ALA A 432 2.69 26.35 -1.61
N LEU A 433 3.15 25.10 -1.72
CA LEU A 433 2.90 24.08 -0.68
C LEU A 433 3.55 24.43 0.66
N ARG A 434 4.71 25.10 0.67
CA ARG A 434 5.37 25.57 1.90
C ARG A 434 4.50 26.55 2.70
N TYR A 435 3.64 27.33 2.05
CA TYR A 435 2.68 28.25 2.70
C TYR A 435 1.26 27.67 2.82
N LYS A 436 0.88 26.68 2.00
CA LYS A 436 -0.36 25.91 2.17
C LYS A 436 -0.15 24.39 1.93
N PRO A 437 0.25 23.63 2.96
CA PRO A 437 0.60 22.21 2.81
C PRO A 437 -0.55 21.27 2.40
N ASN A 438 -1.80 21.70 2.51
CA ASN A 438 -2.99 20.89 2.20
C ASN A 438 -3.57 21.16 0.79
N GLU A 439 -2.85 21.86 -0.07
CA GLU A 439 -3.41 22.34 -1.34
C GLU A 439 -3.40 21.26 -2.43
N VAL A 440 -4.55 20.60 -2.62
CA VAL A 440 -4.79 19.56 -3.64
C VAL A 440 -4.45 20.05 -5.04
N ASP A 441 -4.93 21.24 -5.39
CA ASP A 441 -4.65 21.83 -6.70
C ASP A 441 -3.20 22.32 -6.79
N ALA A 442 -2.36 22.14 -5.76
CA ALA A 442 -0.89 22.21 -5.76
C ALA A 442 -0.23 20.82 -5.59
N MET A 443 -0.94 19.72 -5.89
CA MET A 443 -0.42 18.33 -5.88
C MET A 443 -0.84 17.48 -7.09
N LEU A 444 -1.87 17.87 -7.84
CA LEU A 444 -2.34 17.20 -9.07
C LEU A 444 -1.37 17.37 -10.24
N ASN A 445 -1.32 18.51 -10.93
CA ASN A 445 -0.22 18.87 -11.81
C ASN A 445 1.23 18.84 -11.21
N LEU A 446 1.53 19.04 -9.88
CA LEU A 446 2.27 18.11 -8.99
C LEU A 446 2.79 16.91 -9.76
N SER A 447 1.96 15.87 -9.77
CA SER A 447 2.13 14.63 -10.50
C SER A 447 2.12 14.69 -12.04
N SER A 448 1.57 15.73 -12.68
CA SER A 448 1.49 15.78 -14.16
C SER A 448 2.77 16.24 -14.84
N LEU A 449 3.35 17.39 -14.46
CA LEU A 449 4.73 17.73 -14.91
C LEU A 449 5.75 16.73 -14.34
N HIS A 450 5.42 16.11 -13.20
CA HIS A 450 6.14 14.94 -12.72
C HIS A 450 6.07 13.75 -13.71
N ASP A 451 4.91 13.46 -14.29
CA ASP A 451 4.73 12.40 -15.30
C ASP A 451 5.33 12.77 -16.68
N GLU A 452 5.46 14.06 -16.99
CA GLU A 452 6.10 14.57 -18.22
C GLU A 452 7.63 14.40 -18.25
N LEU A 453 8.31 14.44 -17.10
CA LEU A 453 9.77 14.53 -17.01
C LEU A 453 10.46 13.22 -16.56
N GLY A 454 9.72 12.18 -16.18
CA GLY A 454 10.19 10.78 -16.15
C GLY A 454 10.21 10.05 -14.80
N ASN A 455 10.56 10.70 -13.69
CA ASN A 455 10.62 10.08 -12.35
C ASN A 455 9.22 9.78 -11.74
N TYR A 456 8.50 8.79 -12.31
CA TYR A 456 7.15 8.35 -11.92
C TYR A 456 6.95 8.10 -10.41
N GLN A 457 8.01 7.77 -9.67
CA GLN A 457 7.97 7.59 -8.21
C GLN A 457 7.49 8.85 -7.46
N LEU A 458 7.98 10.04 -7.85
CA LEU A 458 7.64 11.29 -7.17
C LEU A 458 6.27 11.79 -7.67
N ALA A 459 5.91 11.49 -8.92
CA ALA A 459 4.55 11.62 -9.46
C ALA A 459 3.50 10.93 -8.57
N ILE A 460 3.75 9.65 -8.27
CA ILE A 460 2.90 8.83 -7.40
C ILE A 460 2.82 9.42 -5.98
N ARG A 461 3.92 9.94 -5.43
CA ARG A 461 3.95 10.54 -4.08
C ARG A 461 3.02 11.75 -3.94
N TYR A 462 3.01 12.71 -4.87
CA TYR A 462 2.07 13.85 -4.77
C TYR A 462 0.61 13.46 -5.06
N LEU A 463 0.33 12.43 -5.88
CA LEU A 463 -1.05 11.91 -6.02
C LEU A 463 -1.57 11.27 -4.74
N ILE A 464 -0.74 10.50 -4.03
CA ILE A 464 -1.09 9.96 -2.73
C ILE A 464 -1.31 11.11 -1.72
N SER A 465 -0.48 12.16 -1.76
CA SER A 465 -0.68 13.34 -0.92
C SER A 465 -2.01 14.06 -1.22
N ALA A 466 -2.35 14.26 -2.50
CA ALA A 466 -3.64 14.84 -2.92
C ALA A 466 -4.83 14.01 -2.42
N LEU A 467 -4.76 12.67 -2.56
CA LEU A 467 -5.79 11.74 -2.13
C LEU A 467 -5.93 11.65 -0.60
N ASN A 468 -4.84 11.90 0.16
CA ASN A 468 -4.91 12.04 1.62
C ASN A 468 -5.67 13.31 2.05
N GLN A 469 -5.63 14.39 1.27
CA GLN A 469 -6.41 15.61 1.53
C GLN A 469 -7.88 15.47 1.09
N SER A 470 -8.14 14.77 -0.03
CA SER A 470 -9.48 14.37 -0.42
C SER A 470 -9.49 13.07 -1.22
N ARG A 471 -10.12 12.03 -0.67
CA ARG A 471 -10.38 10.77 -1.38
C ARG A 471 -11.35 10.90 -2.57
N PHE A 472 -12.08 12.01 -2.65
CA PHE A 472 -13.13 12.26 -3.64
C PHE A 472 -12.61 13.02 -4.88
N LEU A 473 -11.43 12.65 -5.38
CA LEU A 473 -10.77 13.27 -6.53
C LEU A 473 -10.65 12.25 -7.69
N PRO A 474 -11.58 12.25 -8.66
CA PRO A 474 -11.49 11.37 -9.83
C PRO A 474 -10.18 11.52 -10.62
N ASP A 475 -9.74 12.75 -10.86
CA ASP A 475 -8.54 13.04 -11.66
C ASP A 475 -7.28 12.48 -11.01
N ALA A 476 -7.17 12.54 -9.68
CA ALA A 476 -6.07 11.95 -8.95
C ALA A 476 -6.00 10.42 -9.15
N TRP A 477 -7.14 9.74 -9.00
CA TRP A 477 -7.22 8.29 -9.27
C TRP A 477 -6.94 7.94 -10.74
N LEU A 478 -7.39 8.78 -11.68
CA LEU A 478 -7.22 8.58 -13.11
C LEU A 478 -5.75 8.75 -13.54
N LEU A 479 -5.06 9.77 -13.02
CA LEU A 479 -3.62 10.00 -13.21
C LEU A 479 -2.79 8.87 -12.57
N LEU A 480 -3.13 8.47 -11.34
CA LEU A 480 -2.44 7.40 -10.62
C LEU A 480 -2.54 6.05 -11.35
N GLY A 481 -3.72 5.74 -11.91
CA GLY A 481 -3.91 4.56 -12.75
C GLY A 481 -3.07 4.59 -14.03
N LYS A 482 -2.91 5.76 -14.67
CA LYS A 482 -2.06 5.93 -15.86
C LYS A 482 -0.57 5.74 -15.53
N LEU A 483 -0.10 6.28 -14.41
CA LEU A 483 1.26 6.08 -13.91
C LEU A 483 1.56 4.61 -13.62
N PHE A 484 0.63 3.88 -13.00
CA PHE A 484 0.81 2.44 -12.77
C PHE A 484 0.81 1.61 -14.07
N LEU A 485 0.14 2.05 -15.14
CA LEU A 485 0.32 1.43 -16.46
C LEU A 485 1.72 1.68 -17.04
N LYS A 486 2.28 2.90 -16.90
CA LYS A 486 3.65 3.19 -17.34
C LYS A 486 4.69 2.32 -16.61
N THR A 487 4.53 2.13 -15.30
CA THR A 487 5.43 1.29 -14.48
C THR A 487 5.13 -0.22 -14.55
N ARG A 488 4.26 -0.68 -15.47
CA ARG A 488 3.84 -2.08 -15.67
C ARG A 488 3.17 -2.72 -14.44
N ALA A 489 2.66 -1.91 -13.52
CA ALA A 489 2.00 -2.26 -12.28
C ALA A 489 0.47 -2.43 -12.46
N GLU A 490 0.08 -3.29 -13.41
CA GLU A 490 -1.30 -3.41 -13.93
C GLU A 490 -2.38 -3.66 -12.85
N GLU A 491 -2.05 -4.37 -11.77
CA GLU A 491 -2.95 -4.62 -10.63
C GLU A 491 -3.34 -3.33 -9.88
N PHE A 492 -2.38 -2.43 -9.66
CA PHE A 492 -2.61 -1.15 -9.00
C PHE A 492 -3.33 -0.17 -9.93
N ALA A 493 -3.04 -0.22 -11.23
CA ALA A 493 -3.77 0.53 -12.24
C ALA A 493 -5.27 0.17 -12.23
N TYR A 494 -5.59 -1.13 -12.23
CA TYR A 494 -6.95 -1.66 -12.17
C TYR A 494 -7.73 -1.17 -10.92
N PHE A 495 -7.06 -1.17 -9.75
CA PHE A 495 -7.63 -0.61 -8.52
C PHE A 495 -7.98 0.88 -8.66
N CYS A 496 -7.04 1.69 -9.18
CA CYS A 496 -7.24 3.13 -9.30
C CYS A 496 -8.40 3.48 -10.26
N PHE A 497 -8.51 2.81 -11.40
CA PHE A 497 -9.63 3.00 -12.31
C PHE A 497 -10.98 2.56 -11.71
N ASN A 498 -11.00 1.56 -10.82
CA ASN A 498 -12.20 1.22 -10.06
C ASN A 498 -12.61 2.31 -9.05
N GLN A 499 -11.66 3.03 -8.45
CA GLN A 499 -11.95 4.20 -7.61
C GLN A 499 -12.59 5.34 -8.43
N VAL A 500 -12.09 5.63 -9.63
CA VAL A 500 -12.74 6.56 -10.58
C VAL A 500 -14.20 6.14 -10.84
N LEU A 501 -14.46 4.84 -11.01
CA LEU A 501 -15.82 4.34 -11.25
C LEU A 501 -16.77 4.45 -10.05
N GLN A 502 -16.25 4.54 -8.82
CA GLN A 502 -17.05 4.81 -7.60
C GLN A 502 -17.26 6.32 -7.37
N VAL A 503 -16.18 7.09 -7.43
CA VAL A 503 -16.12 8.51 -7.02
C VAL A 503 -16.68 9.45 -8.10
N SER A 504 -16.41 9.17 -9.38
CA SER A 504 -16.81 10.07 -10.46
C SER A 504 -18.30 10.02 -10.80
N HIS A 505 -18.83 11.16 -11.22
CA HIS A 505 -20.12 11.28 -11.88
C HIS A 505 -20.01 11.69 -13.36
N ASP A 506 -18.83 12.11 -13.83
CA ASP A 506 -18.61 12.44 -15.24
C ASP A 506 -18.66 11.19 -16.13
N LYS A 507 -19.06 11.36 -17.39
CA LYS A 507 -19.20 10.25 -18.34
C LYS A 507 -17.88 9.90 -19.03
N ARG A 508 -16.95 10.86 -19.17
CA ARG A 508 -15.66 10.74 -19.86
C ARG A 508 -14.64 10.00 -19.01
N GLU A 509 -14.39 10.48 -17.78
CA GLU A 509 -13.51 9.82 -16.80
C GLU A 509 -13.89 8.34 -16.61
N ARG A 510 -15.20 8.09 -16.43
CA ARG A 510 -15.75 6.74 -16.24
C ARG A 510 -15.78 5.89 -17.51
N ALA A 511 -15.64 6.49 -18.69
CA ALA A 511 -15.42 5.75 -19.93
C ALA A 511 -13.93 5.38 -20.07
N GLU A 512 -13.02 6.33 -19.82
CA GLU A 512 -11.57 6.07 -19.85
C GLU A 512 -11.14 5.02 -18.83
N ALA A 513 -11.68 5.06 -17.61
CA ALA A 513 -11.47 4.04 -16.58
C ALA A 513 -11.90 2.63 -17.04
N ARG A 514 -13.02 2.51 -17.79
CA ARG A 514 -13.47 1.22 -18.34
C ARG A 514 -12.56 0.73 -19.45
N VAL A 515 -12.19 1.60 -20.40
CA VAL A 515 -11.33 1.23 -21.53
C VAL A 515 -9.97 0.73 -21.04
N ASN A 516 -9.39 1.38 -20.02
CA ASN A 516 -8.14 0.91 -19.42
C ASN A 516 -8.32 -0.41 -18.65
N ASN A 517 -9.41 -0.58 -17.88
CA ASN A 517 -9.71 -1.85 -17.22
C ASN A 517 -9.92 -3.00 -18.22
N GLU A 518 -10.65 -2.79 -19.31
CA GLU A 518 -10.81 -3.76 -20.39
C GLU A 518 -9.49 -4.11 -21.10
N ARG A 519 -8.56 -3.16 -21.18
CA ARG A 519 -7.21 -3.40 -21.70
C ARG A 519 -6.40 -4.28 -20.75
N ILE A 520 -6.42 -3.99 -19.44
CA ILE A 520 -5.74 -4.77 -18.39
C ILE A 520 -6.26 -6.22 -18.38
N MET A 521 -7.57 -6.45 -18.44
CA MET A 521 -8.11 -7.82 -18.43
C MET A 521 -7.73 -8.62 -19.68
N LYS A 522 -7.45 -7.95 -20.81
CA LYS A 522 -6.98 -8.59 -22.05
C LYS A 522 -5.47 -8.91 -22.00
N THR A 523 -4.67 -8.16 -21.25
CA THR A 523 -3.23 -8.44 -21.06
C THR A 523 -2.95 -9.41 -19.90
N ARG A 524 -3.78 -9.40 -18.85
CA ARG A 524 -3.66 -10.26 -17.66
C ARG A 524 -5.01 -10.82 -17.20
N PRO A 525 -5.50 -11.92 -17.80
CA PRO A 525 -6.78 -12.52 -17.42
C PRO A 525 -6.81 -13.09 -15.99
N GLN A 526 -5.67 -13.20 -15.31
CA GLN A 526 -5.57 -13.58 -13.90
C GLN A 526 -5.92 -12.46 -12.90
N ILE A 527 -6.10 -11.22 -13.36
CA ILE A 527 -6.57 -10.12 -12.51
C ILE A 527 -8.09 -10.24 -12.38
N GLU A 528 -8.58 -10.78 -11.26
CA GLU A 528 -10.03 -10.98 -11.08
C GLU A 528 -10.79 -9.66 -10.88
N GLY A 529 -11.73 -9.40 -11.80
CA GLY A 529 -12.51 -8.17 -11.79
C GLY A 529 -13.77 -8.21 -10.93
N LYS A 530 -13.65 -7.81 -9.66
CA LYS A 530 -14.83 -7.46 -8.85
C LYS A 530 -15.42 -6.13 -9.33
N ASP A 531 -16.61 -6.16 -9.93
CA ASP A 531 -17.38 -4.94 -10.24
C ASP A 531 -17.93 -4.35 -8.93
N PRO A 532 -17.48 -3.15 -8.50
CA PRO A 532 -17.84 -2.59 -7.19
C PRO A 532 -19.34 -2.21 -7.08
N ARG A 533 -20.12 -2.34 -8.15
CA ARG A 533 -21.59 -2.17 -8.14
C ARG A 533 -22.35 -3.49 -7.95
N LYS A 534 -21.65 -4.62 -7.85
CA LYS A 534 -22.23 -5.96 -7.59
C LYS A 534 -22.02 -6.44 -6.15
N GLU A 535 -21.09 -5.84 -5.42
CA GLU A 535 -21.03 -6.01 -3.97
C GLU A 535 -22.25 -5.27 -3.35
N LYS A 536 -23.24 -6.06 -2.90
CA LYS A 536 -24.36 -5.52 -2.14
C LYS A 536 -23.83 -4.96 -0.82
N LEU A 537 -24.11 -3.69 -0.55
CA LEU A 537 -23.96 -3.11 0.78
C LEU A 537 -24.68 -4.00 1.80
N PRO A 538 -24.02 -4.42 2.90
CA PRO A 538 -24.66 -5.23 3.93
C PRO A 538 -25.66 -4.37 4.73
N GLY A 539 -26.94 -4.47 4.35
CA GLY A 539 -28.03 -4.26 5.31
C GLY A 539 -28.48 -2.83 5.63
N THR A 540 -28.71 -1.96 4.64
CA THR A 540 -29.78 -0.94 4.79
C THR A 540 -31.14 -1.59 4.48
N GLY A 541 -31.55 -2.53 5.33
CA GLY A 541 -32.85 -3.17 5.23
C GLY A 541 -33.95 -2.24 5.71
N GLU A 542 -34.73 -1.66 4.79
CA GLU A 542 -36.01 -1.02 5.14
C GLU A 542 -37.08 -2.08 5.45
N ASP A 543 -36.86 -2.90 6.47
CA ASP A 543 -37.95 -3.62 7.15
C ASP A 543 -38.78 -2.61 7.94
N LYS A 544 -39.64 -1.87 7.22
CA LYS A 544 -40.67 -1.01 7.81
C LYS A 544 -41.75 -1.91 8.42
N PRO A 545 -41.88 -2.03 9.76
CA PRO A 545 -42.97 -2.77 10.34
C PRO A 545 -44.28 -2.08 9.98
N LYS A 546 -45.25 -2.84 9.45
CA LYS A 546 -46.61 -2.34 9.29
C LYS A 546 -47.22 -2.15 10.68
N LEU A 547 -47.39 -0.89 11.09
CA LEU A 547 -48.26 -0.53 12.19
C LEU A 547 -49.70 -0.60 11.69
N ASP A 548 -50.34 -1.77 11.86
CA ASP A 548 -51.79 -1.88 11.74
C ASP A 548 -52.43 -1.08 12.89
N VAL A 549 -53.11 0.02 12.54
CA VAL A 549 -53.85 0.86 13.49
C VAL A 549 -55.32 0.44 13.47
N PRO A 550 -55.83 -0.27 14.49
CA PRO A 550 -57.26 -0.49 14.63
C PRO A 550 -57.93 0.84 15.06
N GLY A 551 -58.80 1.37 14.20
CA GLY A 551 -59.38 2.69 14.40
C GLY A 551 -60.40 2.80 15.53
N LYS A 552 -60.29 3.89 16.30
CA LYS A 552 -61.38 4.62 16.95
C LYS A 552 -61.06 6.11 16.94
#